data_AF-A0A7Y5KDK9-F1
#
_entry.id   AF-A0A7Y5KDK9-F1
#
_cell.length_a   1.000
_cell.length_b   1.000
_cell.length_c   1.000
_cell.angle_alpha   90.00
_cell.angle_beta   90.00
_cell.angle_gamma   90.00
#
_symmetry.space_group_name_H-M   'P 1'
#
loop_
_entity.id
_entity.type
_entity.pdbx_description
1 polymer ?
#
loop_
_entity_poly.entity_id
_entity_poly.type
_entity_poly.pdbx_seq_one_letter_code
_entity_poly.pdbx_strand_id
1 'polypeptide(L)'
;MKNSKRYPLILAHGIFRPDYLVDSLFRKLNLSWSEFSHLGDRFHYFKGIASFLKQHGFEVYNTSVSFAAEVETRAEDLRRELSKILATTGHEKVHIIGHSMGGLDARHMILMEDMAAKVATLTTIGTPHLGASLADRSLQNGFGKIIDSLRKVINLDGIKSLTTAACSAFNNSARDAEATNAVFYQIYYSSQKRELTFLPFQKTWQIIYEKEGDNDGLVSVVSQKWEERLKGKNGACKTIVQKEFPVPADHVNQMGWWHLNREPEWWNWGVFKEKKEYEMTIKQIYLQIAREVQEHVAAA
;
A
#
# COMPACT_ATOMS: atom_id res chain seq x y z
N MET A 1 27.10 9.11 21.76
CA MET A 1 26.09 8.29 21.05
C MET A 1 25.85 8.94 19.70
N LYS A 2 26.23 8.31 18.58
CA LYS A 2 26.00 8.87 17.25
C LYS A 2 24.50 9.05 17.06
N ASN A 3 24.06 10.27 16.76
CA ASN A 3 22.67 10.60 16.48
C ASN A 3 22.29 9.89 15.17
N SER A 4 21.78 8.65 15.24
CA SER A 4 21.38 7.90 14.05
C SER A 4 20.27 8.68 13.34
N LYS A 5 20.46 9.03 12.07
CA LYS A 5 19.45 9.74 11.26
C LYS A 5 18.13 8.97 11.31
N ARG A 6 17.13 9.50 12.00
CA ARG A 6 15.76 8.96 12.02
C ARG A 6 14.88 9.78 11.11
N TYR A 7 14.15 9.12 10.22
CA TYR A 7 13.23 9.77 9.29
C TYR A 7 11.79 9.32 9.59
N PRO A 8 10.78 10.16 9.33
CA PRO A 8 9.39 9.82 9.59
C PRO A 8 8.91 8.74 8.61
N LEU A 9 7.99 7.89 9.09
CA LEU A 9 7.31 6.87 8.30
C LEU A 9 6.04 7.45 7.68
N ILE A 10 5.88 7.21 6.39
CA ILE A 10 4.72 7.59 5.60
C ILE A 10 3.97 6.33 5.21
N LEU A 11 2.70 6.23 5.60
CA LEU A 11 1.81 5.17 5.18
C LEU A 11 0.98 5.65 3.98
N ALA A 12 1.27 5.11 2.79
CA ALA A 12 0.63 5.47 1.53
C ALA A 12 -0.40 4.40 1.12
N HIS A 13 -1.67 4.81 1.08
CA HIS A 13 -2.80 3.91 0.84
C HIS A 13 -3.01 3.56 -0.63
N GLY A 14 -3.74 2.47 -0.89
CA GLY A 14 -4.13 2.06 -2.23
C GLY A 14 -5.29 2.86 -2.84
N ILE A 15 -5.81 2.34 -3.95
CA ILE A 15 -6.80 3.01 -4.80
C ILE A 15 -8.13 3.31 -4.10
N PHE A 16 -8.59 2.39 -3.25
CA PHE A 16 -9.86 2.50 -2.52
C PHE A 16 -9.63 2.65 -1.02
N ARG A 17 -10.17 3.73 -0.45
CA ARG A 17 -10.20 4.01 1.00
C ARG A 17 -11.62 3.89 1.55
N PRO A 18 -12.01 2.73 2.11
CA PRO A 18 -13.32 2.55 2.72
C PRO A 18 -13.55 3.50 3.91
N ASP A 19 -12.47 3.88 4.60
CA ASP A 19 -12.46 4.84 5.70
C ASP A 19 -12.88 6.25 5.24
N TYR A 20 -12.68 6.63 3.98
CA TYR A 20 -13.18 7.88 3.44
C TYR A 20 -14.71 7.95 3.39
N LEU A 21 -15.38 6.81 3.19
CA LEU A 21 -16.85 6.73 3.22
C LEU A 21 -17.37 6.88 4.65
N VAL A 22 -16.65 6.32 5.63
CA VAL A 22 -16.93 6.48 7.05
C VAL A 22 -16.77 7.96 7.45
N ASP A 23 -15.69 8.61 7.03
CA ASP A 23 -15.45 10.04 7.26
C ASP A 23 -16.50 10.93 6.57
N SER A 24 -16.93 10.57 5.37
CA SER A 24 -18.00 11.27 4.65
C SER A 24 -19.34 11.13 5.39
N LEU A 25 -19.64 9.94 5.92
CA LEU A 25 -20.82 9.71 6.74
C LEU A 25 -20.77 10.49 8.05
N PHE A 26 -19.64 10.48 8.77
CA PHE A 26 -19.47 11.25 10.01
C PHE A 26 -19.64 12.76 9.77
N ARG A 27 -19.04 13.30 8.71
CA ARG A 27 -19.24 14.71 8.31
C ARG A 27 -20.70 15.04 8.00
N LYS A 28 -21.42 14.14 7.31
CA LYS A 28 -22.86 14.32 7.06
C LYS A 28 -23.70 14.28 8.34
N LEU A 29 -23.24 13.55 9.35
CA LEU A 29 -23.89 13.44 10.65
C LEU A 29 -23.45 14.52 11.64
N ASN A 30 -22.66 15.52 11.22
CA ASN A 30 -22.05 16.54 12.09
C ASN A 30 -21.24 15.98 13.27
N LEU A 31 -20.70 14.77 13.11
CA LEU A 31 -19.80 14.15 14.08
C LEU A 31 -18.36 14.53 13.74
N SER A 32 -17.59 14.95 14.75
CA SER A 32 -16.20 15.38 14.58
C SER A 32 -15.22 14.23 14.83
N TRP A 33 -14.15 14.15 14.02
CA TRP A 33 -13.02 13.26 14.27
C TRP A 33 -12.40 13.46 15.67
N SER A 34 -12.49 14.65 16.25
CA SER A 34 -12.02 14.94 17.61
C SER A 34 -12.80 14.16 18.67
N GLU A 35 -14.09 13.91 18.43
CA GLU A 35 -14.97 13.17 19.34
C GLU A 35 -14.59 11.68 19.38
N PHE A 36 -14.02 11.15 18.29
CA PHE A 36 -13.54 9.77 18.17
C PHE A 36 -12.01 9.64 18.24
N SER A 37 -11.30 10.69 18.64
CA SER A 37 -9.83 10.67 18.78
C SER A 37 -9.33 9.52 19.68
N HIS A 38 -10.14 9.09 20.65
CA HIS A 38 -9.89 7.93 21.51
C HIS A 38 -10.02 6.57 20.80
N LEU A 39 -10.70 6.49 19.66
CA LEU A 39 -10.75 5.30 18.79
C LEU A 39 -9.52 5.18 17.90
N GLY A 40 -8.65 6.19 17.85
CA GLY A 40 -7.41 6.18 17.06
C GLY A 40 -7.65 5.83 15.59
N ASP A 41 -6.69 5.17 14.97
CA ASP A 41 -6.73 4.68 13.58
C ASP A 41 -7.36 3.27 13.46
N ARG A 42 -8.24 2.86 14.38
CA ARG A 42 -8.85 1.51 14.41
C ARG A 42 -9.77 1.19 13.23
N PHE A 43 -10.26 2.21 12.53
CA PHE A 43 -11.07 2.06 11.31
C PHE A 43 -10.38 2.63 10.07
N HIS A 44 -9.13 3.07 10.22
CA HIS A 44 -8.35 3.63 9.12
C HIS A 44 -7.94 2.52 8.12
N TYR A 45 -7.65 2.91 6.88
CA TYR A 45 -7.12 2.02 5.85
C TYR A 45 -6.01 1.10 6.38
N PHE A 46 -5.01 1.67 7.06
CA PHE A 46 -4.03 0.96 7.89
C PHE A 46 -4.56 0.78 9.31
N LYS A 47 -5.14 -0.39 9.62
CA LYS A 47 -5.96 -0.60 10.81
C LYS A 47 -5.13 -0.62 12.11
N GLY A 48 -5.12 0.50 12.82
CA GLY A 48 -4.43 0.62 14.11
C GLY A 48 -2.89 0.64 14.02
N ILE A 49 -2.33 0.71 12.80
CA ILE A 49 -0.90 0.53 12.55
C ILE A 49 -0.12 1.80 12.89
N ALA A 50 -0.60 2.98 12.48
CA ALA A 50 0.10 4.24 12.74
C ALA A 50 0.18 4.52 14.24
N SER A 51 -0.92 4.31 14.98
CA SER A 51 -0.90 4.47 16.44
C SER A 51 0.04 3.47 17.12
N PHE A 52 0.05 2.22 16.65
CA PHE A 52 0.93 1.19 17.18
C PHE A 52 2.41 1.54 16.97
N LEU A 53 2.79 1.99 15.77
CA LEU A 53 4.15 2.43 15.47
C LEU A 53 4.56 3.66 16.31
N LYS A 54 3.64 4.62 16.50
CA LYS A 54 3.87 5.79 17.38
C LYS A 54 4.13 5.39 18.84
N GLN A 55 3.38 4.42 19.35
CA GLN A 55 3.61 3.86 20.70
C GLN A 55 4.99 3.20 20.82
N HIS A 56 5.60 2.78 19.71
CA HIS A 56 6.94 2.20 19.65
C HIS A 56 8.03 3.24 19.27
N GLY A 57 7.72 4.54 19.37
CA GLY A 57 8.70 5.62 19.24
C GLY A 57 9.01 6.06 17.81
N PHE A 58 8.17 5.69 16.83
CA PHE A 58 8.27 6.17 15.46
C PHE A 58 7.41 7.42 15.23
N GLU A 59 7.92 8.34 14.43
CA GLU A 59 7.14 9.45 13.89
C GLU A 59 6.42 8.96 12.62
N VAL A 60 5.08 8.97 12.61
CA VAL A 60 4.28 8.33 11.54
C VAL A 60 3.16 9.22 11.03
N TYR A 61 3.03 9.29 9.70
CA TYR A 61 1.99 10.04 9.00
C TYR A 61 1.23 9.14 8.03
N ASN A 62 -0.10 9.20 8.11
CA ASN A 62 -0.98 8.64 7.07
C ASN A 62 -1.18 9.73 6.02
N THR A 63 -0.91 9.44 4.76
CA THR A 63 -1.20 10.38 3.68
C THR A 63 -2.64 10.23 3.20
N SER A 64 -3.14 11.27 2.53
CA SER A 64 -4.44 11.24 1.87
C SER A 64 -4.28 11.73 0.44
N VAL A 65 -4.42 10.81 -0.51
CA VAL A 65 -4.38 11.10 -1.95
C VAL A 65 -5.74 10.85 -2.59
N SER A 66 -5.94 11.36 -3.80
CA SER A 66 -7.20 11.28 -4.53
C SER A 66 -7.74 9.86 -4.64
N PHE A 67 -9.01 9.69 -4.28
CA PHE A 67 -9.71 8.41 -4.32
C PHE A 67 -9.91 7.95 -5.77
N ALA A 68 -9.42 6.75 -6.10
CA ALA A 68 -9.58 6.10 -7.40
C ALA A 68 -9.13 6.89 -8.66
N ALA A 69 -8.37 7.98 -8.47
CA ALA A 69 -7.75 8.74 -9.56
C ALA A 69 -6.54 8.02 -10.16
N GLU A 70 -6.05 8.51 -11.30
CA GLU A 70 -4.83 8.04 -11.97
C GLU A 70 -3.59 8.19 -11.09
N VAL A 71 -2.61 7.32 -11.29
CA VAL A 71 -1.38 7.26 -10.49
C VAL A 71 -0.60 8.57 -10.54
N GLU A 72 -0.63 9.30 -11.65
CA GLU A 72 0.02 10.60 -11.80
C GLU A 72 -0.60 11.65 -10.87
N THR A 73 -1.93 11.72 -10.81
CA THR A 73 -2.64 12.63 -9.90
C THR A 73 -2.34 12.27 -8.44
N ARG A 74 -2.36 10.98 -8.13
CA ARG A 74 -2.10 10.48 -6.77
C ARG A 74 -0.64 10.65 -6.35
N ALA A 75 0.32 10.53 -7.27
CA ALA A 75 1.74 10.80 -7.04
C ALA A 75 1.98 12.28 -6.72
N GLU A 76 1.32 13.18 -7.45
CA GLU A 76 1.38 14.63 -7.20
C GLU A 76 0.71 14.99 -5.86
N ASP A 77 -0.42 14.37 -5.51
CA ASP A 77 -1.02 14.50 -4.18
C ASP A 77 -0.04 14.04 -3.07
N LEU A 78 0.59 12.87 -3.26
CA LEU A 78 1.55 12.32 -2.32
C LEU A 78 2.76 13.25 -2.15
N ARG A 79 3.27 13.81 -3.24
CA ARG A 79 4.35 14.80 -3.23
C ARG A 79 4.00 16.01 -2.37
N ARG A 80 2.79 16.57 -2.52
CA ARG A 80 2.35 17.73 -1.74
C ARG A 80 2.27 17.41 -0.26
N GLU A 81 1.73 16.25 0.11
CA GLU A 81 1.66 15.82 1.50
C GLU A 81 3.06 15.62 2.10
N LEU A 82 3.98 14.95 1.39
CA LEU A 82 5.36 14.77 1.84
C LEU A 82 6.11 16.10 1.97
N SER A 83 5.92 17.01 1.01
CA SER A 83 6.56 18.33 1.05
C SER A 83 6.13 19.13 2.28
N LYS A 84 4.84 19.07 2.63
CA LYS A 84 4.31 19.68 3.87
C LYS A 84 4.90 19.05 5.12
N ILE A 85 4.97 17.71 5.17
CA ILE A 85 5.53 16.98 6.32
C ILE A 85 7.00 17.36 6.51
N LEU A 86 7.81 17.31 5.45
CA LEU A 86 9.23 17.67 5.49
C LEU A 86 9.43 19.13 5.91
N ALA A 87 8.63 20.07 5.37
CA ALA A 87 8.70 21.47 5.74
C ALA A 87 8.32 21.72 7.21
N THR A 88 7.34 20.99 7.74
CA THR A 88 6.85 21.16 9.11
C THR A 88 7.77 20.52 10.14
N THR A 89 8.35 19.37 9.81
CA THR A 89 9.17 18.56 10.73
C THR A 89 10.65 18.93 10.66
N GLY A 90 11.10 19.53 9.56
CA GLY A 90 12.52 19.82 9.32
C GLY A 90 13.34 18.60 8.89
N HIS A 91 12.72 17.43 8.70
CA HIS A 91 13.41 16.24 8.21
C HIS A 91 13.84 16.41 6.74
N GLU A 92 14.97 15.80 6.39
CA GLU A 92 15.49 15.85 5.00
C GLU A 92 14.83 14.82 4.08
N LYS A 93 14.47 13.66 4.65
CA LYS A 93 13.93 12.51 3.93
C LYS A 93 12.82 11.83 4.73
N VAL A 94 12.10 10.93 4.08
CA VAL A 94 11.10 10.06 4.70
C VAL A 94 11.31 8.59 4.34
N HIS A 95 10.73 7.69 5.14
CA HIS A 95 10.52 6.28 4.80
C HIS A 95 9.08 6.10 4.32
N ILE A 96 8.86 5.48 3.17
CA ILE A 96 7.50 5.22 2.65
C ILE A 96 7.18 3.73 2.76
N ILE A 97 6.00 3.42 3.29
CA ILE A 97 5.36 2.11 3.20
C ILE A 97 4.09 2.27 2.37
N GLY A 98 4.15 1.83 1.11
CA GLY A 98 3.04 1.89 0.15
C GLY A 98 2.34 0.55 0.01
N HIS A 99 1.03 0.53 0.20
CA HIS A 99 0.23 -0.67 -0.05
C HIS A 99 -0.52 -0.57 -1.38
N SER A 100 -0.57 -1.66 -2.15
CA SER A 100 -1.32 -1.72 -3.41
C SER A 100 -0.89 -0.57 -4.35
N MET A 101 -1.84 0.19 -4.89
CA MET A 101 -1.57 1.38 -5.71
C MET A 101 -0.71 2.45 -5.00
N GLY A 102 -0.70 2.52 -3.66
CA GLY A 102 0.15 3.44 -2.91
C GLY A 102 1.64 3.21 -3.13
N GLY A 103 2.05 1.98 -3.46
CA GLY A 103 3.42 1.69 -3.89
C GLY A 103 3.72 2.20 -5.30
N LEU A 104 2.74 2.17 -6.21
CA LEU A 104 2.88 2.78 -7.54
C LEU A 104 2.92 4.31 -7.45
N ASP A 105 2.04 4.91 -6.66
CA ASP A 105 2.02 6.36 -6.42
C ASP A 105 3.40 6.84 -5.93
N ALA A 106 4.00 6.10 -4.98
CA ALA A 106 5.33 6.41 -4.47
C ALA A 106 6.43 6.26 -5.53
N ARG A 107 6.40 5.21 -6.36
CA ARG A 107 7.36 5.05 -7.48
C ARG A 107 7.23 6.18 -8.49
N HIS A 108 6.01 6.52 -8.90
CA HIS A 108 5.77 7.65 -9.80
C HIS A 108 6.27 8.95 -9.20
N MET A 109 5.95 9.24 -7.94
CA MET A 109 6.41 10.44 -7.25
C MET A 109 7.95 10.51 -7.18
N ILE A 110 8.62 9.41 -6.82
CA ILE A 110 10.08 9.37 -6.74
C ILE A 110 10.74 9.67 -8.08
N LEU A 111 10.18 9.15 -9.18
CA LEU A 111 10.85 9.10 -10.49
C LEU A 111 10.38 10.20 -11.46
N MET A 112 9.13 10.61 -11.38
CA MET A 112 8.52 11.62 -12.27
C MET A 112 8.41 12.99 -11.62
N GLU A 113 8.34 13.05 -10.29
CA GLU A 113 8.18 14.31 -9.54
C GLU A 113 9.44 14.74 -8.78
N ASP A 114 10.61 14.21 -9.16
CA ASP A 114 11.94 14.54 -8.61
C ASP A 114 12.06 14.40 -7.07
N MET A 115 11.32 13.45 -6.48
CA MET A 115 11.31 13.25 -5.03
C MET A 115 12.35 12.24 -4.52
N ALA A 116 13.18 11.66 -5.39
CA ALA A 116 14.18 10.67 -5.00
C ALA A 116 15.14 11.17 -3.90
N ALA A 117 15.53 12.44 -3.93
CA ALA A 117 16.40 13.02 -2.90
C ALA A 117 15.72 13.16 -1.52
N LYS A 118 14.39 13.10 -1.47
CA LYS A 118 13.54 13.26 -0.28
C LYS A 118 13.01 11.94 0.27
N VAL A 119 13.37 10.81 -0.35
CA VAL A 119 12.97 9.48 0.09
C VAL A 119 14.20 8.68 0.46
N ALA A 120 14.22 8.12 1.66
CA ALA A 120 15.30 7.25 2.11
C ALA A 120 15.01 5.80 1.69
N THR A 121 13.77 5.34 1.93
CA THR A 121 13.33 4.00 1.58
C THR A 121 11.91 3.99 1.01
N LEU A 122 11.64 3.05 0.11
CA LEU A 122 10.31 2.67 -0.31
C LEU A 122 10.12 1.18 -0.04
N THR A 123 9.20 0.85 0.87
CA THR A 123 8.68 -0.49 1.07
C THR A 123 7.32 -0.60 0.38
N THR A 124 7.15 -1.56 -0.52
CA THR A 124 5.84 -1.87 -1.14
C THR A 124 5.26 -3.15 -0.56
N ILE A 125 3.94 -3.21 -0.40
CA ILE A 125 3.20 -4.37 0.10
C ILE A 125 2.02 -4.61 -0.84
N GLY A 126 1.96 -5.78 -1.48
CA GLY A 126 0.82 -6.11 -2.36
C GLY A 126 0.68 -5.20 -3.60
N THR A 127 1.74 -4.48 -3.98
CA THR A 127 1.69 -3.49 -5.06
C THR A 127 1.71 -4.18 -6.44
N PRO A 128 0.79 -3.87 -7.37
CA PRO A 128 0.77 -4.46 -8.70
C PRO A 128 1.84 -3.84 -9.61
N HIS A 129 3.11 -4.12 -9.36
CA HIS A 129 4.23 -3.54 -10.12
C HIS A 129 4.21 -3.90 -11.60
N LEU A 130 3.70 -5.09 -11.96
CA LEU A 130 3.52 -5.52 -13.35
C LEU A 130 2.08 -5.33 -13.85
N GLY A 131 1.25 -4.60 -13.09
CA GLY A 131 -0.17 -4.41 -13.36
C GLY A 131 -1.05 -5.56 -12.89
N ALA A 132 -2.36 -5.39 -12.96
CA ALA A 132 -3.35 -6.35 -12.51
C ALA A 132 -4.16 -6.86 -13.71
N SER A 133 -4.21 -8.18 -13.92
CA SER A 133 -5.06 -8.77 -14.97
C SER A 133 -6.54 -8.46 -14.81
N LEU A 134 -7.01 -8.20 -13.59
CA LEU A 134 -8.36 -7.71 -13.34
C LEU A 134 -8.60 -6.34 -14.00
N ALA A 135 -7.61 -5.44 -13.98
CA ALA A 135 -7.71 -4.14 -14.63
C ALA A 135 -7.82 -4.31 -16.15
N ASP A 136 -6.96 -5.15 -16.75
CA ASP A 136 -7.01 -5.47 -18.19
C ASP A 136 -8.38 -6.04 -18.59
N ARG A 137 -8.85 -7.04 -17.84
CA ARG A 137 -10.15 -7.69 -18.08
C ARG A 137 -11.30 -6.70 -18.00
N SER A 138 -11.21 -5.73 -17.09
CA SER A 138 -12.26 -4.75 -16.89
C SER A 138 -12.29 -3.65 -17.95
N LEU A 139 -11.17 -3.39 -18.62
CA LEU A 139 -11.15 -2.56 -19.83
C LEU A 139 -11.74 -3.30 -21.03
N GLN A 140 -11.52 -4.61 -21.15
CA GLN A 140 -12.05 -5.41 -22.26
C GLN A 140 -13.55 -5.71 -22.13
N ASN A 141 -14.01 -6.05 -20.92
CA ASN A 141 -15.34 -6.62 -20.69
C ASN A 141 -16.25 -5.77 -19.77
N GLY A 142 -15.77 -4.61 -19.29
CA GLY A 142 -16.43 -3.83 -18.24
C GLY A 142 -16.35 -4.48 -16.86
N PHE A 143 -16.81 -3.78 -15.82
CA PHE A 143 -16.86 -4.32 -14.45
C PHE A 143 -18.23 -4.94 -14.10
N GLY A 144 -19.11 -5.05 -15.09
CA GLY A 144 -20.51 -5.40 -14.89
C GLY A 144 -21.35 -4.19 -14.46
N LYS A 145 -22.68 -4.31 -14.60
CA LYS A 145 -23.63 -3.18 -14.53
C LYS A 145 -23.52 -2.32 -13.26
N ILE A 146 -23.15 -2.90 -12.12
CA ILE A 146 -23.08 -2.20 -10.82
C ILE A 146 -21.88 -1.25 -10.77
N ILE A 147 -20.68 -1.73 -11.09
CA ILE A 147 -19.46 -0.91 -11.07
C ILE A 147 -19.46 0.07 -12.26
N ASP A 148 -20.00 -0.34 -13.42
CA ASP A 148 -20.18 0.58 -14.55
C ASP A 148 -21.18 1.71 -14.22
N SER A 149 -22.13 1.49 -13.31
CA SER A 149 -23.00 2.54 -12.78
C SER A 149 -22.26 3.44 -11.77
N LEU A 150 -21.38 2.87 -10.94
CA LEU A 150 -20.52 3.65 -10.03
C LEU A 150 -19.52 4.53 -10.77
N ARG A 151 -19.00 4.12 -11.95
CA ARG A 151 -18.16 4.95 -12.84
C ARG A 151 -18.79 6.30 -13.20
N LYS A 152 -20.13 6.40 -13.19
CA LYS A 152 -20.83 7.65 -13.50
C LYS A 152 -20.79 8.67 -12.36
N VAL A 153 -20.48 8.22 -11.15
CA VAL A 153 -20.49 9.01 -9.91
C VAL A 153 -19.11 9.10 -9.28
N ILE A 154 -18.23 8.14 -9.57
CA ILE A 154 -16.88 8.01 -9.02
C ILE A 154 -15.88 7.94 -10.17
N ASN A 155 -14.83 8.76 -10.12
CA ASN A 155 -13.71 8.64 -11.05
C ASN A 155 -12.98 7.30 -10.78
N LEU A 156 -13.02 6.38 -11.75
CA LEU A 156 -12.31 5.10 -11.71
C LEU A 156 -11.16 5.04 -12.73
N ASP A 157 -10.67 6.19 -13.18
CA ASP A 157 -9.56 6.29 -14.12
C ASP A 157 -8.28 5.64 -13.58
N GLY A 158 -8.11 5.57 -12.25
CA GLY A 158 -7.01 4.85 -11.61
C GLY A 158 -6.89 3.38 -12.02
N ILE A 159 -7.97 2.77 -12.51
CA ILE A 159 -7.94 1.40 -13.02
C ILE A 159 -7.09 1.30 -14.29
N LYS A 160 -7.04 2.33 -15.12
CA LYS A 160 -6.17 2.37 -16.32
C LYS A 160 -4.70 2.29 -15.94
N SER A 161 -4.30 3.01 -14.90
CA SER A 161 -2.94 2.98 -14.35
C SER A 161 -2.54 1.61 -13.80
N LEU A 162 -3.53 0.78 -13.41
CA LEU A 162 -3.29 -0.59 -12.92
C LEU A 162 -3.20 -1.64 -14.02
N THR A 163 -3.37 -1.29 -15.29
CA THR A 163 -3.25 -2.26 -16.40
C THR A 163 -1.82 -2.75 -16.57
N THR A 164 -1.66 -3.96 -17.11
CA THR A 164 -0.33 -4.51 -17.41
C THR A 164 0.42 -3.66 -18.43
N ALA A 165 -0.30 -3.08 -19.41
CA ALA A 165 0.26 -2.18 -20.40
C ALA A 165 0.76 -0.86 -19.78
N ALA A 166 -0.04 -0.20 -18.94
CA ALA A 166 0.37 1.05 -18.29
C ALA A 166 1.55 0.83 -17.34
N CYS A 167 1.50 -0.21 -16.51
CA CYS A 167 2.61 -0.56 -15.62
C CYS A 167 3.88 -0.88 -16.41
N SER A 168 3.80 -1.68 -17.48
CA SER A 168 4.95 -1.97 -18.35
C SER A 168 5.54 -0.70 -18.97
N ALA A 169 4.69 0.22 -19.46
CA ALA A 169 5.14 1.49 -20.03
C ALA A 169 5.90 2.33 -18.99
N PHE A 170 5.35 2.49 -17.79
CA PHE A 170 6.02 3.20 -16.69
C PHE A 170 7.34 2.52 -16.30
N ASN A 171 7.32 1.20 -16.12
CA ASN A 171 8.51 0.45 -15.74
C ASN A 171 9.64 0.60 -16.77
N ASN A 172 9.32 0.65 -18.06
CA ASN A 172 10.29 0.84 -19.13
C ASN A 172 10.87 2.26 -19.16
N SER A 173 10.06 3.30 -18.88
CA SER A 173 10.54 4.68 -18.84
C SER A 173 11.33 4.98 -17.56
N ALA A 174 10.92 4.41 -16.43
CA ALA A 174 11.46 4.74 -15.12
C ALA A 174 12.69 3.90 -14.73
N ARG A 175 13.00 2.84 -15.49
CA ARG A 175 14.04 1.85 -15.21
C ARG A 175 15.40 2.44 -14.86
N ASP A 176 15.90 3.36 -15.67
CA ASP A 176 17.26 3.91 -15.51
C ASP A 176 17.34 4.81 -14.27
N ALA A 177 16.30 5.62 -14.06
CA ALA A 177 16.17 6.46 -12.88
C ALA A 177 16.03 5.64 -11.59
N GLU A 178 15.26 4.53 -11.64
CA GLU A 178 15.07 3.63 -10.51
C GLU A 178 16.36 2.87 -10.16
N ALA A 179 17.11 2.44 -11.18
CA ALA A 179 18.39 1.75 -11.03
C ALA A 179 19.52 2.66 -10.51
N THR A 180 19.42 3.98 -10.67
CA THR A 180 20.50 4.95 -10.33
C THR A 180 20.24 5.75 -9.06
N ASN A 181 18.99 5.97 -8.67
CA ASN A 181 18.69 6.80 -7.50
C ASN A 181 19.18 6.17 -6.18
N ALA A 182 19.29 6.97 -5.12
CA ALA A 182 19.78 6.50 -3.81
C ALA A 182 18.71 5.87 -2.91
N VAL A 183 17.46 5.75 -3.37
CA VAL A 183 16.37 5.17 -2.57
C VAL A 183 16.58 3.67 -2.43
N PHE A 184 16.47 3.16 -1.20
CA PHE A 184 16.44 1.73 -0.92
C PHE A 184 15.04 1.17 -1.13
N TYR A 185 14.91 0.13 -1.96
CA TYR A 185 13.64 -0.49 -2.29
C TYR A 185 13.52 -1.86 -1.63
N GLN A 186 12.38 -2.07 -0.97
CA GLN A 186 11.99 -3.32 -0.35
C GLN A 186 10.57 -3.67 -0.80
N ILE A 187 10.31 -4.94 -1.07
CA ILE A 187 9.03 -5.44 -1.54
C ILE A 187 8.59 -6.58 -0.64
N TYR A 188 7.34 -6.52 -0.22
CA TYR A 188 6.63 -7.63 0.40
C TYR A 188 5.53 -8.13 -0.52
N TYR A 189 5.64 -9.40 -0.93
CA TYR A 189 4.62 -10.10 -1.70
C TYR A 189 3.90 -11.11 -0.82
N SER A 190 2.60 -11.31 -1.05
CA SER A 190 1.74 -12.19 -0.26
C SER A 190 0.77 -12.95 -1.15
N SER A 191 0.36 -14.12 -0.67
CA SER A 191 -0.78 -14.86 -1.20
C SER A 191 -1.65 -15.37 -0.05
N GLN A 192 -2.86 -15.80 -0.40
CA GLN A 192 -3.77 -16.43 0.55
C GLN A 192 -4.58 -17.50 -0.18
N LYS A 193 -4.97 -18.56 0.55
CA LYS A 193 -5.88 -19.57 0.00
C LYS A 193 -7.24 -18.95 -0.29
N ARG A 194 -7.86 -19.31 -1.41
CA ARG A 194 -9.14 -18.76 -1.85
C ARG A 194 -10.18 -18.71 -0.74
N GLU A 195 -10.39 -19.81 -0.04
CA GLU A 195 -11.40 -19.97 1.01
C GLU A 195 -11.16 -19.07 2.24
N LEU A 196 -9.93 -18.56 2.41
CA LEU A 196 -9.54 -17.64 3.47
C LEU A 196 -9.50 -16.17 3.02
N THR A 197 -9.56 -15.90 1.71
CA THR A 197 -9.65 -14.52 1.21
C THR A 197 -11.01 -13.89 1.51
N PHE A 198 -11.04 -12.58 1.68
CA PHE A 198 -12.25 -11.78 1.78
C PHE A 198 -13.26 -12.20 0.70
N LEU A 199 -14.51 -12.47 1.08
CA LEU A 199 -15.49 -13.16 0.25
C LEU A 199 -15.70 -12.48 -1.11
N PRO A 200 -15.78 -11.14 -1.20
CA PRO A 200 -15.83 -10.43 -2.48
C PRO A 200 -14.62 -10.68 -3.39
N PHE A 201 -13.45 -11.01 -2.82
CA PHE A 201 -12.23 -11.31 -3.58
C PHE A 201 -12.15 -12.76 -4.04
N GLN A 202 -12.96 -13.69 -3.56
CA GLN A 202 -12.82 -15.11 -3.95
C GLN A 202 -13.03 -15.35 -5.45
N LYS A 203 -13.91 -14.56 -6.08
CA LYS A 203 -14.14 -14.64 -7.52
C LYS A 203 -12.95 -14.08 -8.31
N THR A 204 -12.44 -12.93 -7.88
CA THR A 204 -11.27 -12.30 -8.52
C THR A 204 -10.01 -13.12 -8.31
N TRP A 205 -9.86 -13.73 -7.12
CA TRP A 205 -8.82 -14.68 -6.78
C TRP A 205 -8.76 -15.81 -7.80
N GLN A 206 -9.91 -16.43 -8.11
CA GLN A 206 -9.95 -17.55 -9.05
C GLN A 206 -9.56 -17.11 -10.46
N ILE A 207 -10.05 -15.94 -10.90
CA ILE A 207 -9.72 -15.38 -12.22
C ILE A 207 -8.21 -15.12 -12.34
N ILE A 208 -7.59 -14.57 -11.31
CA ILE A 208 -6.14 -14.33 -11.29
C ILE A 208 -5.40 -15.65 -11.26
N TYR A 209 -5.82 -16.59 -10.41
CA TYR A 209 -5.17 -17.89 -10.25
C TYR A 209 -5.09 -18.67 -11.56
N GLU A 210 -6.17 -18.68 -12.33
CA GLU A 210 -6.23 -19.33 -13.65
C GLU A 210 -5.23 -18.73 -14.67
N LYS A 211 -4.81 -17.47 -14.50
CA LYS A 211 -3.92 -16.76 -15.42
C LYS A 211 -2.47 -16.64 -14.93
N GLU A 212 -2.29 -16.38 -13.64
CA GLU A 212 -1.03 -15.90 -13.03
C GLU A 212 -0.64 -16.69 -11.76
N GLY A 213 -1.49 -17.61 -11.29
CA GLY A 213 -1.23 -18.42 -10.10
C GLY A 213 -1.52 -17.71 -8.77
N ASP A 214 -0.72 -18.03 -7.74
CA ASP A 214 -0.93 -17.55 -6.38
C ASP A 214 -1.10 -16.03 -6.30
N ASN A 215 -2.09 -15.60 -5.51
CA ASN A 215 -2.48 -14.20 -5.41
C ASN A 215 -3.14 -13.89 -4.06
N ASP A 216 -3.29 -12.60 -3.77
CA ASP A 216 -3.90 -12.09 -2.55
C ASP A 216 -5.41 -11.75 -2.70
N GLY A 217 -6.03 -12.19 -3.80
CA GLY A 217 -7.41 -11.91 -4.16
C GLY A 217 -7.59 -10.75 -5.14
N LEU A 218 -6.59 -9.85 -5.28
CA LEU A 218 -6.64 -8.71 -6.21
C LEU A 218 -5.39 -8.58 -7.08
N VAL A 219 -4.22 -9.01 -6.60
CA VAL A 219 -2.94 -8.92 -7.30
C VAL A 219 -2.19 -10.25 -7.19
N SER A 220 -1.67 -10.75 -8.31
CA SER A 220 -0.83 -11.96 -8.32
C SER A 220 0.51 -11.75 -7.63
N VAL A 221 1.06 -12.80 -7.03
CA VAL A 221 2.42 -12.79 -6.48
C VAL A 221 3.45 -12.39 -7.53
N VAL A 222 3.24 -12.80 -8.80
CA VAL A 222 4.10 -12.41 -9.92
C VAL A 222 4.11 -10.89 -10.09
N SER A 223 2.95 -10.24 -10.07
CA SER A 223 2.86 -8.78 -10.22
C SER A 223 3.29 -8.01 -8.97
N GLN A 224 3.13 -8.62 -7.78
CA GLN A 224 3.63 -8.06 -6.53
C GLN A 224 5.16 -8.01 -6.47
N LYS A 225 5.83 -8.95 -7.13
CA LYS A 225 7.28 -9.00 -7.22
C LYS A 225 7.83 -8.00 -8.24
N TRP A 226 9.12 -7.76 -8.11
CA TRP A 226 9.91 -6.97 -9.04
C TRP A 226 11.18 -7.72 -9.43
N GLU A 227 12.07 -7.07 -10.17
CA GLU A 227 13.38 -7.64 -10.48
C GLU A 227 14.33 -7.49 -9.29
N GLU A 228 14.88 -8.60 -8.78
CA GLU A 228 15.84 -8.58 -7.66
C GLU A 228 17.09 -7.76 -7.97
N ARG A 229 17.52 -7.77 -9.24
CA ARG A 229 18.63 -6.98 -9.75
C ARG A 229 18.15 -6.15 -10.93
N LEU A 230 17.66 -4.96 -10.63
CA LEU A 230 17.23 -4.00 -11.64
C LEU A 230 18.46 -3.45 -12.36
N LYS A 231 18.57 -3.76 -13.67
CA LYS A 231 19.64 -3.26 -14.53
C LYS A 231 19.11 -2.15 -15.43
N GLY A 232 19.64 -0.95 -15.26
CA GLY A 232 19.43 0.16 -16.19
C GLY A 232 20.13 -0.10 -17.53
N LYS A 233 19.64 0.54 -18.59
CA LYS A 233 20.24 0.54 -19.93
C LYS A 233 21.64 1.15 -19.94
N ASN A 234 21.92 2.04 -18.99
CA ASN A 234 23.23 2.65 -18.76
C ASN A 234 24.21 1.74 -17.98
N GLY A 235 23.82 0.50 -17.65
CA GLY A 235 24.64 -0.46 -16.90
C GLY A 235 24.55 -0.32 -15.37
N ALA A 236 23.86 0.69 -14.85
CA ALA A 236 23.60 0.81 -13.42
C ALA A 236 22.81 -0.39 -12.91
N CYS A 237 23.16 -0.87 -11.72
CA CYS A 237 22.50 -2.02 -11.10
C CYS A 237 22.03 -1.64 -9.71
N LYS A 238 20.76 -1.90 -9.43
CA LYS A 238 20.18 -1.79 -8.09
C LYS A 238 19.68 -3.15 -7.63
N THR A 239 20.06 -3.52 -6.42
CA THR A 239 19.48 -4.68 -5.74
C THR A 239 18.19 -4.24 -5.04
N ILE A 240 17.11 -4.97 -5.28
CA ILE A 240 15.80 -4.71 -4.68
C ILE A 240 15.48 -5.88 -3.76
N VAL A 241 15.29 -5.58 -2.48
CA VAL A 241 15.02 -6.60 -1.46
C VAL A 241 13.59 -7.08 -1.63
N GLN A 242 13.40 -8.38 -1.76
CA GLN A 242 12.07 -8.97 -1.89
C GLN A 242 11.88 -10.02 -0.80
N LYS A 243 10.76 -9.93 -0.09
CA LYS A 243 10.41 -10.82 1.02
C LYS A 243 8.98 -11.29 0.84
N GLU A 244 8.72 -12.53 1.21
CA GLU A 244 7.35 -12.97 1.41
C GLU A 244 6.78 -12.28 2.64
N PHE A 245 5.50 -11.92 2.61
CA PHE A 245 4.81 -11.37 3.76
C PHE A 245 4.82 -12.43 4.89
N PRO A 246 5.21 -12.08 6.13
CA PRO A 246 5.53 -13.09 7.15
C PRO A 246 4.38 -14.05 7.54
N VAL A 247 3.16 -13.76 7.13
CA VAL A 247 1.99 -14.61 7.28
C VAL A 247 1.17 -14.60 5.98
N PRO A 248 0.46 -15.69 5.62
CA PRO A 248 -0.48 -15.65 4.52
C PRO A 248 -1.52 -14.54 4.75
N ALA A 249 -1.67 -13.66 3.76
CA ALA A 249 -2.52 -12.49 3.86
C ALA A 249 -3.13 -12.15 2.50
N ASP A 250 -4.46 -12.04 2.47
CA ASP A 250 -5.16 -11.44 1.34
C ASP A 250 -4.92 -9.92 1.30
N HIS A 251 -5.40 -9.25 0.25
CA HIS A 251 -5.11 -7.84 0.00
C HIS A 251 -5.58 -6.87 1.10
N VAL A 252 -6.56 -7.25 1.93
CA VAL A 252 -7.00 -6.40 3.07
C VAL A 252 -6.40 -6.87 4.39
N ASN A 253 -6.07 -8.16 4.51
CA ASN A 253 -5.35 -8.70 5.65
C ASN A 253 -3.97 -8.05 5.82
N GLN A 254 -3.29 -7.76 4.71
CA GLN A 254 -1.99 -7.05 4.68
C GLN A 254 -2.06 -5.72 5.46
N MET A 255 -3.24 -5.11 5.55
CA MET A 255 -3.51 -3.81 6.17
C MET A 255 -4.06 -3.91 7.60
N GLY A 256 -4.13 -5.11 8.15
CA GLY A 256 -4.64 -5.38 9.49
C GLY A 256 -6.15 -5.65 9.53
N TRP A 257 -6.83 -5.74 8.40
CA TRP A 257 -8.25 -6.12 8.37
C TRP A 257 -8.38 -7.64 8.40
N TRP A 258 -8.68 -8.17 9.59
CA TRP A 258 -8.96 -9.59 9.78
C TRP A 258 -10.16 -10.05 8.97
N HIS A 259 -10.01 -11.21 8.31
CA HIS A 259 -11.03 -12.03 7.67
C HIS A 259 -12.47 -11.53 7.90
N LEU A 260 -12.88 -10.54 7.11
CA LEU A 260 -14.20 -9.88 7.23
C LEU A 260 -15.37 -10.85 7.03
N ASN A 261 -15.08 -12.09 6.60
CA ASN A 261 -16.02 -13.19 6.44
C ASN A 261 -16.31 -13.95 7.74
N ARG A 262 -15.48 -13.76 8.78
CA ARG A 262 -15.58 -14.41 10.08
C ARG A 262 -15.73 -13.38 11.19
N GLU A 263 -16.62 -12.39 10.98
CA GLU A 263 -16.96 -11.49 12.07
C GLU A 263 -17.54 -12.33 13.22
N PRO A 264 -16.94 -12.27 14.42
CA PRO A 264 -17.34 -13.13 15.52
C PRO A 264 -18.76 -12.78 15.97
N GLU A 265 -19.60 -13.80 16.07
CA GLU A 265 -20.84 -13.69 16.82
C GLU A 265 -20.52 -13.33 18.27
N TRP A 266 -21.38 -12.55 18.94
CA TRP A 266 -21.08 -11.98 20.25
C TRP A 266 -20.77 -13.02 21.34
N TRP A 267 -21.16 -14.28 21.14
CA TRP A 267 -20.88 -15.41 22.03
C TRP A 267 -19.57 -16.16 21.72
N ASN A 268 -18.95 -15.96 20.55
CA ASN A 268 -17.80 -16.73 20.11
C ASN A 268 -16.46 -16.06 20.50
N TRP A 269 -16.13 -16.15 21.79
CA TRP A 269 -14.91 -15.58 22.37
C TRP A 269 -13.60 -16.10 21.74
N GLY A 270 -13.60 -17.32 21.18
CA GLY A 270 -12.43 -17.89 20.50
C GLY A 270 -12.05 -17.09 19.25
N VAL A 271 -13.02 -16.82 18.37
CA VAL A 271 -12.80 -16.05 17.14
C VAL A 271 -12.43 -14.60 17.44
N PHE A 272 -12.96 -14.01 18.52
CA PHE A 272 -12.52 -12.69 18.99
C PHE A 272 -11.03 -12.65 19.37
N LYS A 273 -10.54 -13.71 20.00
CA LYS A 273 -9.13 -13.83 20.39
C LYS A 273 -8.24 -13.99 19.16
N GLU A 274 -8.61 -14.88 18.25
CA GLU A 274 -7.90 -15.08 16.96
C GLU A 274 -7.80 -13.78 16.16
N LYS A 275 -8.91 -13.04 16.05
CA LYS A 275 -8.95 -11.71 15.40
C LYS A 275 -7.93 -10.77 16.01
N LYS A 276 -7.91 -10.63 17.35
CA LYS A 276 -6.97 -9.73 18.05
C LYS A 276 -5.53 -10.16 17.87
N GLU A 277 -5.25 -11.46 17.94
CA GLU A 277 -3.91 -12.02 17.74
C GLU A 277 -3.40 -11.75 16.33
N TYR A 278 -4.24 -11.93 15.30
CA TYR A 278 -3.86 -11.63 13.93
C TYR A 278 -3.64 -10.14 13.68
N GLU A 279 -4.57 -9.28 14.13
CA GLU A 279 -4.39 -7.83 14.00
C GLU A 279 -3.11 -7.35 14.71
N MET A 280 -2.74 -7.99 15.82
CA MET A 280 -1.47 -7.73 16.49
C MET A 280 -0.27 -8.23 15.69
N THR A 281 -0.35 -9.43 15.10
CA THR A 281 0.69 -9.97 14.21
C THR A 281 0.98 -9.03 13.05
N ILE A 282 -0.06 -8.50 12.39
CA ILE A 282 0.13 -7.52 11.31
C ILE A 282 0.84 -6.26 11.83
N LYS A 283 0.43 -5.72 12.98
CA LYS A 283 1.11 -4.56 13.59
C LYS A 283 2.58 -4.84 13.92
N GLN A 284 2.91 -6.04 14.39
CA GLN A 284 4.30 -6.45 14.64
C GLN A 284 5.11 -6.55 13.35
N ILE A 285 4.51 -7.00 12.25
CA ILE A 285 5.16 -7.01 10.93
C ILE A 285 5.50 -5.58 10.48
N TYR A 286 4.57 -4.63 10.60
CA TYR A 286 4.86 -3.22 10.28
C TYR A 286 5.94 -2.62 11.20
N LEU A 287 5.95 -3.01 12.48
CA LEU A 287 7.00 -2.60 13.41
C LEU A 287 8.38 -3.16 13.01
N GLN A 288 8.43 -4.42 12.55
CA GLN A 288 9.65 -5.00 12.00
C GLN A 288 10.11 -4.24 10.76
N ILE A 289 9.22 -3.97 9.80
CA ILE A 289 9.54 -3.19 8.60
C ILE A 289 10.10 -1.82 8.99
N ALA A 290 9.44 -1.12 9.91
CA ALA A 290 9.86 0.18 10.41
C ALA A 290 11.28 0.15 11.02
N ARG A 291 11.61 -0.90 11.79
CA ARG A 291 12.97 -1.08 12.35
C ARG A 291 14.00 -1.36 11.26
N GLU A 292 13.68 -2.26 10.32
CA GLU A 292 14.59 -2.64 9.24
C GLU A 292 14.99 -1.44 8.36
N VAL A 293 14.03 -0.62 7.94
CA VAL A 293 14.33 0.56 7.10
C VAL A 293 15.12 1.62 7.86
N GLN A 294 14.87 1.75 9.16
CA GLN A 294 15.56 2.70 10.02
C GLN A 294 17.01 2.26 10.31
N GLU A 295 17.24 0.96 10.48
CA GLU A 295 18.57 0.35 10.63
C GLU A 295 19.37 0.44 9.33
N HIS A 296 18.72 0.23 8.17
CA HIS A 296 19.36 0.35 6.87
C HIS A 296 19.98 1.73 6.66
N VAL A 297 19.22 2.79 6.96
CA VAL A 297 19.70 4.17 6.85
C VAL A 297 20.76 4.51 7.90
N ALA A 298 20.71 3.90 9.08
CA ALA A 298 21.73 4.10 10.10
C ALA A 298 23.08 3.43 9.75
N ALA A 299 23.06 2.41 8.88
CA ALA A 299 24.24 1.69 8.42
C ALA A 299 24.87 2.27 7.13
N ALA A 300 24.12 3.08 6.38
CA ALA A 300 24.54 3.72 5.12
C ALA A 300 25.25 5.06 5.36
#